data_AF-A0A1H6FN47-F1
#
_entry.id   AF-A0A1H6FN47-F1
#
_cell.length_a   1.000
_cell.length_b   1.000
_cell.length_c   1.000
_cell.angle_alpha   90.00
_cell.angle_beta   90.00
_cell.angle_gamma   90.00
#
_symmetry.space_group_name_H-M   'P 1'
#
loop_
_entity.id
_entity.type
_entity.pdbx_description
1 polymer ?
#
loop_
_entity_poly.entity_id
_entity_poly.type
_entity_poly.pdbx_seq_one_letter_code
_entity_poly.pdbx_strand_id
1 'polypeptide(L)'
;MQLVVPPPPPLPAGRYLVRFEEGSHRAIVVVGGPPRRLRRRRLLRRTRRPRAVATPKPLTLTVIPPQPLPDRGQAERWLGEVLRSPEGALGWALRETNELFARARQAHADSWPPDLLRPGILSVRVGFGRGEQVAVGAWTRARELVRTGEAGSALDSSDSLLADLLAARRRRSPALELALTARVQLASARLIEATWMLEAAAEEAAREGAAEGFAEGVAHGTAEGVAEGAADAVADSAQLASLARSIRNQLASVPAANEDRAAEAAERLAQAVDQLIGALRPGPANTR
;
A
#
# COMPACT_ATOMS: atom_id res chain seq x y z
N MET A 1 -12.43 -10.11 7.41
CA MET A 1 -12.46 -9.57 6.03
C MET A 1 -11.92 -10.62 5.07
N GLN A 2 -12.38 -10.65 3.82
CA GLN A 2 -11.94 -11.59 2.79
C GLN A 2 -11.46 -10.82 1.56
N LEU A 3 -10.24 -11.09 1.14
CA LEU A 3 -9.57 -10.49 -0.01
C LEU A 3 -9.47 -11.55 -1.10
N VAL A 4 -9.87 -11.20 -2.31
CA VAL A 4 -9.63 -12.03 -3.50
C VAL A 4 -8.52 -11.38 -4.29
N VAL A 5 -7.44 -12.12 -4.51
CA VAL A 5 -6.21 -11.59 -5.11
C VAL A 5 -5.85 -12.40 -6.36
N PRO A 6 -5.19 -11.79 -7.36
CA PRO A 6 -4.64 -12.55 -8.46
C PRO A 6 -3.61 -13.54 -7.91
N PRO A 7 -3.47 -14.70 -8.53
CA PRO A 7 -2.34 -15.57 -8.24
C PRO A 7 -1.04 -14.86 -8.70
N PRO A 8 0.10 -15.22 -8.10
CA PRO A 8 0.27 -16.20 -7.01
C PRO A 8 0.15 -15.58 -5.61
N PRO A 9 -0.06 -16.42 -4.57
CA PRO A 9 1.07 -16.52 -3.64
C PRO A 9 1.38 -17.98 -3.22
N PRO A 10 2.64 -18.26 -2.82
CA PRO A 10 3.23 -19.58 -2.60
C PRO A 10 2.93 -20.11 -1.20
N LEU A 11 1.82 -19.70 -0.60
CA LEU A 11 1.42 -20.23 0.69
C LEU A 11 0.51 -21.44 0.46
N PRO A 12 0.84 -22.61 1.02
CA PRO A 12 -0.09 -23.73 0.99
C PRO A 12 -1.41 -23.31 1.62
N ALA A 13 -2.51 -23.89 1.13
CA ALA A 13 -3.81 -23.65 1.74
C ALA A 13 -3.76 -24.05 3.22
N GLY A 14 -4.15 -23.16 4.10
CA GLY A 14 -3.89 -23.34 5.52
C GLY A 14 -4.36 -22.18 6.38
N ARG A 15 -4.14 -22.31 7.69
CA ARG A 15 -4.41 -21.28 8.68
C ARG A 15 -3.10 -20.83 9.27
N TYR A 16 -2.92 -19.53 9.25
CA TYR A 16 -1.72 -18.89 9.73
C TYR A 16 -2.09 -17.94 10.86
N LEU A 17 -1.33 -18.02 11.95
CA LEU A 17 -1.46 -17.13 13.08
C LEU A 17 -0.40 -16.04 12.94
N VAL A 18 -0.85 -14.79 12.85
CA VAL A 18 0.05 -13.63 12.94
C VAL A 18 0.14 -13.27 14.42
N ARG A 19 1.34 -13.43 15.00
CA ARG A 19 1.63 -13.21 16.42
C ARG A 19 2.40 -11.92 16.63
N PHE A 20 2.21 -11.30 17.79
CA PHE A 20 3.09 -10.25 18.30
C PHE A 20 4.20 -10.85 19.18
N GLU A 21 5.16 -10.02 19.61
CA GLU A 21 6.00 -10.36 20.77
C GLU A 21 5.11 -10.68 21.98
N GLU A 22 5.53 -11.63 22.81
CA GLU A 22 4.79 -12.15 23.98
C GLU A 22 3.43 -12.83 23.69
N GLY A 23 3.38 -13.75 22.74
CA GLY A 23 2.39 -14.84 22.72
C GLY A 23 0.94 -14.47 22.36
N SER A 24 0.62 -13.19 22.20
CA SER A 24 -0.71 -12.73 21.78
C SER A 24 -0.90 -12.82 20.25
N HIS A 25 -2.11 -13.20 19.83
CA HIS A 25 -2.47 -13.30 18.41
C HIS A 25 -3.05 -11.96 17.93
N ARG A 26 -2.56 -11.43 16.81
CA ARG A 26 -3.08 -10.20 16.19
C ARG A 26 -4.11 -10.47 15.11
N ALA A 27 -3.96 -11.57 14.37
CA ALA A 27 -4.92 -12.03 13.37
C ALA A 27 -4.77 -13.52 13.04
N ILE A 28 -5.84 -14.10 12.52
CA ILE A 28 -5.83 -15.40 11.85
C ILE A 28 -6.04 -15.15 10.36
N VAL A 29 -5.08 -15.55 9.54
CA VAL A 29 -5.16 -15.45 8.08
C VAL A 29 -5.36 -16.84 7.51
N VAL A 30 -6.48 -17.03 6.82
CA VAL A 30 -6.83 -18.30 6.17
C VAL A 30 -6.59 -18.16 4.67
N VAL A 31 -5.68 -18.98 4.17
CA VAL A 31 -5.34 -19.09 2.75
C VAL A 31 -6.23 -20.18 2.15
N GLY A 32 -7.26 -19.78 1.42
CA GLY A 32 -8.24 -20.64 0.81
C GLY A 32 -8.08 -20.73 -0.71
N GLY A 33 -8.44 -21.89 -1.27
CA GLY A 33 -8.50 -22.11 -2.72
C GLY A 33 -9.54 -21.24 -3.44
N PRO A 34 -9.78 -21.48 -4.74
CA PRO A 34 -10.64 -20.62 -5.57
C PRO A 34 -11.98 -20.30 -4.92
N PRO A 35 -12.46 -19.04 -5.03
CA PRO A 35 -13.71 -18.64 -4.40
C PRO A 35 -14.86 -19.54 -4.86
N ARG A 36 -15.60 -20.11 -3.91
CA ARG A 36 -16.82 -20.87 -4.19
C ARG A 36 -17.87 -19.92 -4.75
N ARG A 37 -18.01 -19.87 -6.08
CA ARG A 37 -19.12 -19.14 -6.72
C ARG A 37 -20.44 -19.76 -6.26
N LEU A 38 -21.30 -18.94 -5.64
CA LEU A 38 -22.73 -19.22 -5.60
C LEU A 38 -23.20 -19.35 -7.05
N ARG A 39 -23.67 -20.56 -7.42
CA ARG A 39 -24.15 -20.89 -8.77
C ARG A 39 -25.31 -19.96 -9.16
N ARG A 40 -25.00 -18.81 -9.77
CA ARG A 40 -25.98 -18.15 -10.65
C ARG A 40 -26.10 -19.01 -11.90
N ARG A 41 -27.20 -19.77 -11.98
CA ARG A 41 -27.65 -20.46 -13.20
C ARG A 41 -27.79 -19.41 -14.31
N ARG A 42 -26.77 -19.28 -15.17
CA ARG A 42 -26.95 -18.72 -16.50
C ARG A 42 -27.03 -19.89 -17.48
N LEU A 43 -28.20 -20.02 -18.07
CA LEU A 43 -28.47 -20.92 -19.19
C LEU A 43 -27.53 -20.59 -20.36
N LEU A 44 -27.03 -21.65 -20.97
CA LEU A 44 -25.97 -21.67 -21.98
C LEU A 44 -26.45 -21.10 -23.32
N ARG A 45 -25.63 -20.27 -23.96
CA ARG A 45 -25.54 -20.22 -25.43
C ARG A 45 -24.14 -20.71 -25.81
N ARG A 46 -24.10 -21.87 -26.45
CA ARG A 46 -22.91 -22.64 -26.79
C ARG A 46 -22.37 -22.14 -28.14
N THR A 47 -21.23 -21.47 -28.12
CA THR A 47 -20.35 -21.36 -29.29
C THR A 47 -18.99 -21.91 -28.91
N ARG A 48 -18.43 -22.75 -29.78
CA ARG A 48 -17.12 -23.42 -29.63
C ARG A 48 -16.06 -22.35 -29.36
N ARG A 49 -15.55 -22.27 -28.12
CA ARG A 49 -14.43 -21.42 -27.74
C ARG A 49 -13.10 -22.17 -27.91
N PRO A 50 -12.02 -21.50 -28.33
CA PRO A 50 -10.68 -22.08 -28.37
C PRO A 50 -10.27 -22.56 -26.97
N ARG A 51 -9.41 -23.58 -26.93
CA ARG A 51 -8.94 -24.26 -25.71
C ARG A 51 -8.36 -23.20 -24.75
N ALA A 52 -9.11 -22.87 -23.71
CA ALA A 52 -8.73 -21.84 -22.76
C ALA A 52 -7.42 -22.25 -22.07
N VAL A 53 -6.38 -21.43 -22.22
CA VAL A 53 -5.20 -21.47 -21.35
C VAL A 53 -5.73 -21.42 -19.91
N ALA A 54 -5.31 -22.36 -19.07
CA ALA A 54 -5.79 -22.45 -17.70
C ALA A 54 -5.37 -21.17 -16.95
N THR A 55 -6.27 -20.19 -16.87
CA THR A 55 -6.02 -18.97 -16.11
C THR A 55 -5.83 -19.38 -14.65
N PRO A 56 -4.69 -19.04 -14.03
CA PRO A 56 -4.43 -19.42 -12.66
C PRO A 56 -5.55 -18.86 -11.77
N LYS A 57 -6.02 -19.70 -10.84
CA LYS A 57 -7.24 -19.39 -10.09
C LYS A 57 -6.93 -18.32 -9.04
N PRO A 58 -7.78 -17.29 -8.89
CA PRO A 58 -7.60 -16.28 -7.85
C PRO A 58 -7.63 -16.92 -6.47
N LEU A 59 -6.79 -16.40 -5.57
CA LEU A 59 -6.67 -16.87 -4.20
C LEU A 59 -7.65 -16.11 -3.31
N THR A 60 -8.18 -16.81 -2.30
CA THR A 60 -9.01 -16.19 -1.27
C THR A 60 -8.22 -16.12 0.04
N LEU A 61 -8.03 -14.91 0.57
CA LEU A 61 -7.40 -14.65 1.86
C LEU A 61 -8.46 -14.16 2.84
N THR A 62 -8.73 -14.89 3.91
CA THR A 62 -9.66 -14.45 4.95
C THR A 62 -8.89 -14.04 6.20
N VAL A 63 -8.91 -12.75 6.52
CA VAL A 63 -8.28 -12.19 7.73
C VAL A 63 -9.34 -12.05 8.82
N ILE A 64 -9.12 -12.70 9.96
CA ILE A 64 -10.06 -12.79 11.08
C ILE A 64 -9.41 -12.14 12.31
N PRO A 65 -10.07 -11.17 12.96
CA PRO A 65 -9.56 -10.61 14.20
C PRO A 65 -9.64 -11.65 15.33
N PRO A 66 -8.68 -11.63 16.28
CA PRO A 66 -8.56 -12.63 17.35
C PRO A 66 -9.66 -12.50 18.39
N GLN A 67 -10.19 -11.28 18.58
CA GLN A 67 -11.26 -11.00 19.53
C GLN A 67 -12.62 -11.27 18.89
N PRO A 68 -13.41 -12.23 19.42
CA PRO A 68 -14.73 -12.50 18.90
C PRO A 68 -15.68 -11.34 19.21
N LEU A 69 -16.61 -11.10 18.29
CA LEU A 69 -17.72 -10.17 18.53
C LEU A 69 -18.66 -10.80 19.58
N PRO A 70 -19.07 -10.08 20.64
CA PRO A 70 -19.79 -10.70 21.76
C PRO A 70 -21.16 -11.24 21.39
N ASP A 71 -21.88 -10.51 20.53
CA ASP A 71 -23.22 -10.86 20.10
C ASP A 71 -23.52 -10.38 18.67
N ARG A 72 -24.66 -10.83 18.15
CA ARG A 72 -25.10 -10.49 16.78
C ARG A 72 -25.37 -8.99 16.60
N GLY A 73 -25.94 -8.31 17.59
CA GLY A 73 -26.22 -6.88 17.51
C GLY A 73 -24.94 -6.05 17.42
N GLN A 74 -23.92 -6.40 18.20
CA GLN A 74 -22.57 -5.83 18.06
C GLN A 74 -21.96 -6.15 16.71
N ALA A 75 -22.10 -7.38 16.20
CA ALA A 75 -21.60 -7.74 14.89
C ALA A 75 -22.27 -6.96 13.74
N GLU A 76 -23.56 -6.67 13.85
CA GLU A 76 -24.28 -5.85 12.87
C GLU A 76 -23.87 -4.38 12.95
N ARG A 77 -23.66 -3.83 14.16
CA ARG A 77 -23.12 -2.47 14.35
C ARG A 77 -21.72 -2.33 13.77
N TRP A 78 -20.82 -3.24 14.11
CA TRP A 78 -19.47 -3.31 13.57
C TRP A 78 -19.48 -3.38 12.03
N LEU A 79 -20.31 -4.25 11.44
CA LEU A 79 -20.43 -4.33 9.98
C LEU A 79 -20.93 -3.01 9.38
N GLY A 80 -21.88 -2.33 10.03
CA GLY A 80 -22.37 -1.02 9.61
C GLY A 80 -21.33 0.10 9.72
N GLU A 81 -20.42 0.04 10.68
CA GLU A 81 -19.30 0.96 10.83
C GLU A 81 -18.26 0.75 9.72
N VAL A 82 -17.84 -0.50 9.49
CA VAL A 82 -16.89 -0.82 8.42
C VAL A 82 -17.44 -0.50 7.04
N LEU A 83 -18.76 -0.62 6.83
CA LEU A 83 -19.37 -0.23 5.55
C LEU A 83 -19.42 1.29 5.35
N ARG A 84 -19.41 2.08 6.43
CA ARG A 84 -19.36 3.55 6.35
C ARG A 84 -17.94 4.07 6.11
N SER A 85 -16.93 3.42 6.69
CA SER A 85 -15.51 3.70 6.42
C SER A 85 -14.73 2.39 6.30
N PRO A 86 -14.59 1.85 5.08
CA PRO A 86 -13.92 0.58 4.86
C PRO A 86 -12.39 0.65 4.94
N GLU A 87 -11.80 1.84 4.86
CA GLU A 87 -10.37 2.07 4.69
C GLU A 87 -9.54 1.44 5.81
N GLY A 88 -9.99 1.56 7.05
CA GLY A 88 -9.25 1.12 8.23
C GLY A 88 -9.27 -0.39 8.38
N ALA A 89 -10.44 -0.99 8.13
CA ALA A 89 -10.58 -2.45 8.12
C ALA A 89 -9.76 -3.07 6.98
N LEU A 90 -9.72 -2.42 5.82
CA LEU A 90 -8.93 -2.87 4.68
C LEU A 90 -7.43 -2.71 4.92
N GLY A 91 -6.98 -1.56 5.42
CA GLY A 91 -5.59 -1.30 5.77
C GLY A 91 -5.08 -2.27 6.83
N TRP A 92 -5.88 -2.54 7.87
CA TRP A 92 -5.60 -3.59 8.84
C TRP A 92 -5.45 -4.96 8.17
N ALA A 93 -6.41 -5.38 7.34
CA ALA A 93 -6.37 -6.69 6.69
C ALA A 93 -5.15 -6.85 5.75
N LEU A 94 -4.78 -5.79 5.03
CA LEU A 94 -3.58 -5.75 4.19
C LEU A 94 -2.30 -5.91 5.02
N ARG A 95 -2.18 -5.13 6.11
CA ARG A 95 -1.02 -5.22 7.00
C ARG A 95 -0.82 -6.62 7.56
N GLU A 96 -1.86 -7.24 8.08
CA GLU A 96 -1.76 -8.61 8.65
C GLU A 96 -1.42 -9.65 7.58
N THR A 97 -1.92 -9.47 6.36
CA THR A 97 -1.59 -10.34 5.22
C THR A 97 -0.13 -10.17 4.80
N ASN A 98 0.35 -8.93 4.72
CA ASN A 98 1.72 -8.60 4.32
C ASN A 98 2.74 -9.01 5.38
N GLU A 99 2.38 -8.95 6.66
CA GLU A 99 3.19 -9.51 7.74
C GLU A 99 3.31 -11.03 7.58
N LEU A 100 2.21 -11.74 7.31
CA LEU A 100 2.28 -13.17 7.01
C LEU A 100 3.21 -13.46 5.82
N PHE A 101 3.11 -12.68 4.74
CA PHE A 101 3.98 -12.87 3.58
C PHE A 101 5.45 -12.59 3.92
N ALA A 102 5.75 -11.54 4.68
CA ALA A 102 7.10 -11.26 5.14
C ALA A 102 7.70 -12.42 5.96
N ARG A 103 6.93 -12.98 6.89
CA ARG A 103 7.35 -14.15 7.68
C ARG A 103 7.54 -15.40 6.82
N ALA A 104 6.67 -15.62 5.85
CA ALA A 104 6.80 -16.72 4.91
C ALA A 104 8.08 -16.61 4.07
N ARG A 105 8.37 -15.41 3.54
CA ARG A 105 9.60 -15.11 2.82
C ARG A 105 10.84 -15.40 3.68
N GLN A 106 10.84 -14.93 4.92
CA GLN A 106 11.92 -15.19 5.87
C GLN A 106 12.11 -16.69 6.15
N ALA A 107 11.01 -17.42 6.38
CA ALA A 107 11.06 -18.85 6.71
C ALA A 107 11.52 -19.72 5.53
N HIS A 108 11.21 -19.32 4.30
CA HIS A 108 11.54 -20.07 3.09
C HIS A 108 12.79 -19.56 2.36
N ALA A 109 13.43 -18.50 2.86
CA ALA A 109 14.48 -17.76 2.15
C ALA A 109 14.07 -17.41 0.70
N ASP A 110 12.78 -17.19 0.49
CA ASP A 110 12.19 -16.88 -0.81
C ASP A 110 11.81 -15.40 -0.82
N SER A 111 12.10 -14.70 -1.93
CA SER A 111 11.66 -13.30 -2.11
C SER A 111 10.18 -13.22 -2.52
N TRP A 112 9.56 -14.36 -2.78
CA TRP A 112 8.18 -14.51 -3.20
C TRP A 112 7.28 -15.00 -2.04
N PRO A 113 6.03 -14.49 -1.87
CA PRO A 113 5.31 -13.52 -2.70
C PRO A 113 5.65 -12.06 -2.35
N PRO A 114 5.44 -11.11 -3.28
CA PRO A 114 5.50 -9.68 -2.99
C PRO A 114 4.39 -9.29 -2.03
N ASP A 115 4.52 -8.11 -1.44
CA ASP A 115 3.47 -7.54 -0.62
C ASP A 115 2.21 -7.27 -1.45
N LEU A 116 1.06 -7.52 -0.84
CA LEU A 116 -0.24 -7.25 -1.41
C LEU A 116 -0.55 -5.75 -1.29
N LEU A 117 -0.80 -5.13 -2.45
CA LEU A 117 -1.21 -3.74 -2.54
C LEU A 117 -2.72 -3.64 -2.79
N ARG A 118 -3.34 -2.56 -2.29
CA ARG A 118 -4.78 -2.28 -2.49
C ARG A 118 -5.24 -2.36 -3.96
N PRO A 119 -4.50 -1.84 -4.96
CA PRO A 119 -4.89 -1.93 -6.37
C PRO A 119 -4.85 -3.36 -6.92
N GLY A 120 -4.02 -4.23 -6.34
CA GLY A 120 -3.93 -5.64 -6.71
C GLY A 120 -5.09 -6.49 -6.21
N ILE A 121 -6.00 -5.95 -5.39
CA ILE A 121 -7.14 -6.70 -4.86
C ILE A 121 -8.29 -6.73 -5.87
N LEU A 122 -8.74 -7.92 -6.25
CA LEU A 122 -9.82 -8.12 -7.24
C LEU A 122 -11.22 -7.90 -6.66
N SER A 123 -11.40 -8.24 -5.39
CA SER A 123 -12.63 -7.96 -4.64
C SER A 123 -12.38 -8.06 -3.14
N VAL A 124 -13.06 -7.22 -2.37
CA VAL A 124 -13.05 -7.28 -0.90
C VAL A 124 -14.45 -7.59 -0.40
N ARG A 125 -14.55 -8.54 0.52
CA ARG A 125 -15.80 -8.87 1.21
C ARG A 125 -15.62 -8.73 2.71
N VAL A 126 -16.53 -8.04 3.37
CA VAL A 126 -16.56 -7.89 4.83
C VAL A 126 -17.83 -8.48 5.38
N GLY A 127 -17.73 -9.15 6.52
CA GLY A 127 -18.87 -9.81 7.15
C GLY A 127 -18.50 -10.42 8.48
N PHE A 128 -19.50 -11.03 9.11
CA PHE A 128 -19.34 -11.79 10.34
C PHE A 128 -20.03 -13.16 10.19
N GLY A 129 -19.58 -14.11 11.02
CA GLY A 129 -20.07 -15.48 11.04
C GLY A 129 -19.55 -16.20 12.27
N ARG A 130 -19.92 -17.47 12.44
CA ARG A 130 -19.45 -18.26 13.58
C ARG A 130 -18.10 -18.90 13.26
N GLY A 131 -17.07 -18.61 14.06
CA GLY A 131 -15.76 -19.28 14.05
C GLY A 131 -15.33 -19.78 12.68
N GLU A 132 -15.34 -21.10 12.52
CA GLU A 132 -14.93 -21.85 11.34
C GLU A 132 -15.66 -21.52 10.03
N GLN A 133 -16.91 -21.08 10.12
CA GLN A 133 -17.68 -20.70 8.95
C GLN A 133 -17.00 -19.56 8.20
N VAL A 134 -16.48 -18.58 8.94
CA VAL A 134 -15.79 -17.42 8.38
C VAL A 134 -14.53 -17.85 7.65
N ALA A 135 -13.75 -18.77 8.21
CA ALA A 135 -12.52 -19.29 7.61
C ALA A 135 -12.76 -19.87 6.21
N VAL A 136 -13.87 -20.58 6.01
CA VAL A 136 -14.24 -21.18 4.72
C VAL A 136 -15.10 -20.28 3.83
N GLY A 137 -15.29 -19.01 4.21
CA GLY A 137 -16.08 -18.03 3.46
C GLY A 137 -17.61 -18.20 3.59
N ALA A 138 -18.08 -18.95 4.58
CA ALA A 138 -19.48 -19.02 4.98
C ALA A 138 -19.78 -17.94 6.01
N TRP A 139 -20.55 -16.92 5.61
CA TRP A 139 -20.85 -15.75 6.44
C TRP A 139 -22.31 -15.78 6.88
N THR A 140 -22.58 -15.41 8.13
CA THR A 140 -23.96 -15.11 8.57
C THR A 140 -24.49 -13.91 7.81
N ARG A 141 -23.66 -12.86 7.71
CA ARG A 141 -23.94 -11.68 6.91
C ARG A 141 -22.64 -11.13 6.37
N ALA A 142 -22.63 -10.79 5.08
CA ALA A 142 -21.46 -10.17 4.45
C ALA A 142 -21.88 -9.28 3.28
N ARG A 143 -21.05 -8.28 3.01
CA ARG A 143 -21.19 -7.32 1.92
C ARG A 143 -19.87 -7.24 1.16
N GLU A 144 -19.97 -7.11 -0.15
CA GLU A 144 -18.83 -6.83 -1.01
C GLU A 144 -18.58 -5.32 -0.96
N LEU A 145 -17.35 -4.93 -0.62
CA LEU A 145 -16.88 -3.56 -0.77
C LEU A 145 -16.52 -3.37 -2.25
N VAL A 146 -17.01 -2.27 -2.85
CA VAL A 146 -16.94 -2.02 -4.30
C VAL A 146 -15.54 -2.32 -4.86
N ARG A 147 -15.51 -2.94 -6.05
CA ARG A 147 -14.28 -3.31 -6.77
C ARG A 147 -13.36 -2.11 -6.90
N THR A 148 -12.14 -2.25 -6.39
CA THR A 148 -11.00 -1.32 -6.51
C THR A 148 -10.44 -1.24 -7.94
N GLY A 149 -11.30 -1.30 -8.96
CA GLY A 149 -10.90 -1.37 -10.37
C GLY A 149 -10.79 -0.03 -11.09
N GLU A 150 -11.27 1.08 -10.51
CA GLU A 150 -11.33 2.39 -11.20
C GLU A 150 -10.26 3.39 -10.74
N ALA A 151 -9.43 3.06 -9.74
CA ALA A 151 -8.37 3.95 -9.25
C ALA A 151 -7.03 3.84 -10.03
N GLY A 152 -7.06 3.31 -11.26
CA GLY A 152 -5.86 2.98 -12.05
C GLY A 152 -5.03 4.17 -12.53
N SER A 153 -5.56 5.38 -12.58
CA SER A 153 -4.88 6.48 -13.29
C SER A 153 -3.70 7.13 -12.56
N ALA A 154 -3.62 7.05 -11.22
CA ALA A 154 -2.58 7.74 -10.43
C ALA A 154 -1.49 6.80 -9.88
N LEU A 155 -1.70 5.49 -9.97
CA LEU A 155 -0.71 4.47 -9.63
C LEU A 155 0.21 4.18 -10.81
N ASP A 156 -0.33 4.11 -12.02
CA ASP A 156 0.45 3.88 -13.24
C ASP A 156 1.54 4.95 -13.44
N SER A 157 1.31 6.21 -13.07
CA SER A 157 2.31 7.27 -13.26
C SER A 157 3.48 7.19 -12.28
N SER A 158 3.26 6.81 -11.02
CA SER A 158 4.32 6.70 -10.02
C SER A 158 5.08 5.38 -10.12
N ASP A 159 4.40 4.29 -10.47
CA ASP A 159 5.03 3.00 -10.70
C ASP A 159 5.87 3.02 -12.00
N SER A 160 5.41 3.74 -13.03
CA SER A 160 6.21 4.03 -14.22
C SER A 160 7.43 4.88 -13.88
N LEU A 161 7.31 5.87 -12.99
CA LEU A 161 8.43 6.71 -12.58
C LEU A 161 9.51 5.90 -11.86
N LEU A 162 9.11 5.03 -10.93
CA LEU A 162 10.02 4.12 -10.24
C LEU A 162 10.67 3.13 -11.23
N ALA A 163 9.90 2.58 -12.16
CA ALA A 163 10.43 1.70 -13.20
C ALA A 163 11.46 2.40 -14.10
N ASP A 164 11.24 3.67 -14.44
CA ASP A 164 12.17 4.45 -15.25
C ASP A 164 13.47 4.78 -14.50
N LEU A 165 13.39 5.08 -13.20
CA LEU A 165 14.56 5.25 -12.34
C LEU A 165 15.38 3.95 -12.24
N LEU A 166 14.72 2.83 -11.97
CA LEU A 166 15.37 1.51 -11.86
C LEU A 166 15.97 1.04 -13.19
N ALA A 167 15.33 1.35 -14.31
CA ALA A 167 15.82 1.06 -15.65
C ALA A 167 16.94 2.01 -16.11
N ALA A 168 17.40 2.94 -15.25
CA ALA A 168 18.37 3.98 -15.57
C ALA A 168 17.97 4.86 -16.78
N ARG A 169 16.66 4.99 -17.03
CA ARG A 169 16.11 5.89 -18.07
C ARG A 169 15.97 7.33 -17.56
N ARG A 170 16.14 7.53 -16.25
CA ARG A 170 16.22 8.82 -15.58
C ARG A 170 17.47 8.86 -14.70
N ARG A 171 17.95 10.07 -14.42
CA ARG A 171 19.02 10.29 -13.43
C ARG A 171 18.52 9.86 -12.05
N ARG A 172 19.37 9.22 -11.26
CA ARG A 172 19.00 8.76 -9.92
C ARG A 172 19.00 9.94 -8.96
N SER A 173 17.83 10.30 -8.43
CA SER A 173 17.69 11.14 -7.24
C SER A 173 17.41 10.20 -6.05
N PRO A 174 18.37 10.03 -5.12
CA PRO A 174 18.15 9.32 -3.86
C PRO A 174 16.88 9.74 -3.12
N ALA A 175 16.59 11.04 -3.08
CA ALA A 175 15.38 11.56 -2.45
C ALA A 175 14.09 11.03 -3.10
N LEU A 176 14.04 11.03 -4.44
CA LEU A 176 12.90 10.52 -5.21
C LEU A 176 12.72 9.01 -5.06
N GLU A 177 13.80 8.23 -5.09
CA GLU A 177 13.76 6.78 -4.87
C GLU A 177 13.22 6.43 -3.48
N LEU A 178 13.71 7.10 -2.43
CA LEU A 178 13.25 6.90 -1.06
C LEU A 178 11.77 7.27 -0.90
N ALA A 179 11.32 8.37 -1.48
CA ALA A 179 9.92 8.80 -1.40
C ALA A 179 8.96 7.85 -2.13
N LEU A 180 9.36 7.32 -3.30
CA LEU A 180 8.59 6.30 -4.02
C LEU A 180 8.53 4.99 -3.23
N THR A 181 9.64 4.59 -2.62
CA THR A 181 9.69 3.40 -1.78
C THR A 181 8.79 3.56 -0.55
N ALA A 182 8.80 4.73 0.09
CA ALA A 182 7.91 5.05 1.20
C ALA A 182 6.43 4.91 0.81
N ARG A 183 6.05 5.36 -0.39
CA ARG A 183 4.70 5.19 -0.92
C ARG A 183 4.33 3.71 -1.09
N VAL A 184 5.25 2.87 -1.57
CA VAL A 184 5.02 1.41 -1.66
C VAL A 184 4.81 0.80 -0.28
N GLN A 185 5.60 1.21 0.72
CA GLN A 185 5.41 0.77 2.12
C GLN A 185 4.05 1.23 2.67
N LEU A 186 3.65 2.48 2.41
CA LEU A 186 2.34 3.01 2.81
C LEU A 186 1.19 2.23 2.16
N ALA A 187 1.28 1.95 0.86
CA ALA A 187 0.30 1.14 0.13
C ALA A 187 0.21 -0.31 0.66
N SER A 188 1.29 -0.78 1.29
CA SER A 188 1.39 -2.08 1.99
C SER A 188 0.98 -2.01 3.47
N ALA A 189 0.53 -0.84 3.94
CA ALA A 189 0.16 -0.55 5.33
C ALA A 189 1.30 -0.68 6.36
N ARG A 190 2.55 -0.45 5.92
CA ARG A 190 3.76 -0.38 6.75
C ARG A 190 4.11 1.07 7.06
N LEU A 191 3.45 1.62 8.08
CA LEU A 191 3.52 3.05 8.41
C LEU A 191 4.90 3.46 8.93
N ILE A 192 5.51 2.66 9.81
CA ILE A 192 6.79 3.01 10.44
C ILE A 192 7.91 3.09 9.41
N GLU A 193 7.97 2.10 8.53
CA GLU A 193 8.96 2.02 7.46
C GLU A 193 8.76 3.15 6.43
N ALA A 194 7.50 3.46 6.11
CA ALA A 194 7.19 4.62 5.27
C ALA A 194 7.68 5.93 5.91
N THR A 195 7.56 6.09 7.23
CA THR A 195 8.03 7.28 7.96
C THR A 195 9.53 7.44 7.84
N TRP A 196 10.31 6.41 8.18
CA TRP A 196 11.77 6.48 8.10
C TRP A 196 12.26 6.76 6.67
N MET A 197 11.59 6.18 5.66
CA MET A 197 11.94 6.45 4.27
C MET A 197 11.62 7.89 3.85
N LEU A 198 10.53 8.50 4.34
CA LEU A 198 10.23 9.90 4.05
C LEU A 198 11.13 10.87 4.80
N GLU A 199 11.51 10.58 6.04
CA GLU A 199 12.49 11.35 6.80
C GLU A 199 13.83 11.35 6.05
N ALA A 200 14.31 10.16 5.64
CA ALA A 200 15.53 10.04 4.83
C ALA A 200 15.40 10.75 3.48
N ALA A 201 14.24 10.66 2.81
CA ALA A 201 13.99 11.38 1.56
C ALA A 201 14.06 12.90 1.73
N ALA A 202 13.54 13.44 2.84
CA ALA A 202 13.60 14.87 3.14
C ALA A 202 15.03 15.34 3.39
N GLU A 203 15.83 14.54 4.09
CA GLU A 203 17.25 14.83 4.30
C GLU A 203 18.04 14.82 2.98
N GLU A 204 17.82 13.82 2.13
CA GLU A 204 18.48 13.76 0.81
C GLU A 204 18.03 14.90 -0.11
N ALA A 205 16.73 15.23 -0.12
CA ALA A 205 16.24 16.38 -0.90
C ALA A 205 16.91 17.68 -0.45
N ALA A 206 17.12 17.87 0.85
CA ALA A 206 17.84 19.02 1.38
C ALA A 206 19.33 19.02 1.00
N ARG A 207 19.99 17.85 0.99
CA ARG A 207 21.40 17.69 0.54
C ARG A 207 21.54 17.95 -0.95
N GLU A 208 20.65 17.38 -1.78
CA GLU A 208 20.59 17.58 -3.23
C GLU A 208 20.37 19.07 -3.54
N GLY A 209 19.37 19.70 -2.94
CA GLY A 209 19.10 21.13 -3.13
C GLY A 209 20.25 22.03 -2.63
N ALA A 210 20.94 21.67 -1.55
CA ALA A 210 22.12 22.42 -1.08
C ALA A 210 23.33 22.26 -2.01
N ALA A 211 23.56 21.05 -2.54
CA ALA A 211 24.64 20.78 -3.50
C ALA A 211 24.38 21.50 -4.83
N GLU A 212 23.14 21.51 -5.31
CA GLU A 212 22.72 22.25 -6.50
C GLU A 212 22.84 23.76 -6.27
N GLY A 213 22.37 24.28 -5.13
CA GLY A 213 22.54 25.70 -4.78
C GLY A 213 24.01 26.13 -4.63
N PHE A 214 24.88 25.24 -4.13
CA PHE A 214 26.32 25.49 -4.07
C PHE A 214 26.96 25.44 -5.46
N ALA A 215 26.58 24.46 -6.29
CA ALA A 215 27.03 24.35 -7.66
C ALA A 215 26.57 25.55 -8.50
N GLU A 216 25.35 26.05 -8.33
CA GLU A 216 24.83 27.26 -8.98
C GLU A 216 25.55 28.53 -8.52
N GLY A 217 25.86 28.62 -7.21
CA GLY A 217 26.66 29.70 -6.64
C GLY A 217 28.11 29.72 -7.16
N VAL A 218 28.67 28.55 -7.48
CA VAL A 218 30.00 28.40 -8.12
C VAL A 218 29.93 28.56 -9.64
N ALA A 219 28.83 28.13 -10.27
CA ALA A 219 28.62 28.10 -11.72
C ALA A 219 28.11 29.42 -12.31
N HIS A 220 27.84 30.46 -11.50
CA HIS A 220 27.62 31.85 -11.96
C HIS A 220 28.85 32.50 -12.64
N GLY A 221 29.74 31.65 -13.18
CA GLY A 221 30.67 31.96 -14.25
C GLY A 221 30.38 31.29 -15.61
N THR A 222 29.18 30.78 -15.96
CA THR A 222 28.66 30.67 -17.37
C THR A 222 27.20 30.15 -17.46
N ALA A 223 26.38 30.72 -18.36
CA ALA A 223 24.90 30.69 -18.31
C ALA A 223 24.17 29.47 -18.92
N GLU A 224 24.78 28.66 -19.79
CA GLU A 224 24.06 27.58 -20.51
C GLU A 224 23.92 26.29 -19.69
N GLY A 225 24.91 25.88 -18.92
CA GLY A 225 24.82 24.68 -18.07
C GLY A 225 23.85 24.83 -16.89
N VAL A 226 23.55 26.07 -16.50
CA VAL A 226 22.62 26.42 -15.40
C VAL A 226 21.17 26.20 -15.81
N ALA A 227 20.81 26.48 -17.06
CA ALA A 227 19.44 26.35 -17.53
C ALA A 227 18.97 24.88 -17.61
N GLU A 228 19.87 23.97 -18.00
CA GLU A 228 19.56 22.55 -18.14
C GLU A 228 19.53 21.83 -16.78
N GLY A 229 20.49 22.11 -15.89
CA GLY A 229 20.49 21.58 -14.52
C GLY A 229 19.32 22.09 -13.66
N ALA A 230 18.97 23.37 -13.77
CA ALA A 230 17.84 23.95 -13.04
C ALA A 230 16.49 23.43 -13.53
N ALA A 231 16.35 23.13 -14.83
CA ALA A 231 15.13 22.55 -15.37
C ALA A 231 14.88 21.13 -14.84
N ASP A 232 15.92 20.30 -14.75
CA ASP A 232 15.84 18.94 -14.21
C ASP A 232 15.60 18.93 -12.69
N ALA A 233 16.31 19.78 -11.93
CA ALA A 233 16.10 19.95 -10.49
C ALA A 233 14.67 20.41 -10.16
N VAL A 234 14.12 21.36 -10.93
CA VAL A 234 12.74 21.85 -10.76
C VAL A 234 11.73 20.78 -11.13
N ALA A 235 12.01 19.95 -12.14
CA ALA A 235 11.13 18.84 -12.53
C ALA A 235 11.07 17.76 -11.44
N ASP A 236 12.21 17.34 -10.89
CA ASP A 236 12.27 16.35 -9.82
C ASP A 236 11.67 16.90 -8.52
N SER A 237 11.87 18.19 -8.23
CA SER A 237 11.24 18.90 -7.10
C SER A 237 9.71 18.95 -7.21
N ALA A 238 9.18 19.25 -8.41
CA ALA A 238 7.75 19.28 -8.66
C ALA A 238 7.11 17.88 -8.53
N GLN A 239 7.83 16.84 -8.99
CA GLN A 239 7.40 15.45 -8.87
C GLN A 239 7.41 14.98 -7.41
N LEU A 240 8.47 15.27 -6.66
CA LEU A 240 8.55 15.02 -5.22
C LEU A 240 7.43 15.73 -4.46
N ALA A 241 7.14 17.00 -4.78
CA ALA A 241 6.05 17.74 -4.14
C ALA A 241 4.66 17.15 -4.49
N SER A 242 4.47 16.68 -5.72
CA SER A 242 3.25 15.96 -6.13
C SER A 242 3.10 14.64 -5.39
N LEU A 243 4.18 13.88 -5.26
CA LEU A 243 4.23 12.62 -4.52
C LEU A 243 3.95 12.84 -3.04
N ALA A 244 4.57 13.84 -2.41
CA ALA A 244 4.35 14.24 -1.03
C ALA A 244 2.88 14.59 -0.77
N ARG A 245 2.25 15.35 -1.68
CA ARG A 245 0.80 15.64 -1.62
C ARG A 245 -0.06 14.39 -1.78
N SER A 246 0.32 13.48 -2.68
CA SER A 246 -0.37 12.20 -2.84
C SER A 246 -0.30 11.35 -1.58
N ILE A 247 0.88 11.27 -0.95
CA ILE A 247 1.10 10.54 0.31
C ILE A 247 0.26 11.17 1.43
N ARG A 248 0.24 12.51 1.53
CA ARG A 248 -0.62 13.24 2.49
C ARG A 248 -2.10 12.90 2.32
N ASN A 249 -2.60 12.89 1.08
CA ASN A 249 -3.98 12.54 0.79
C ASN A 249 -4.29 11.07 1.13
N GLN A 250 -3.33 10.16 0.89
CA GLN A 250 -3.45 8.77 1.30
C GLN A 250 -3.50 8.65 2.82
N LEU A 251 -2.69 9.41 3.56
CA LEU A 251 -2.69 9.43 5.02
C LEU A 251 -3.99 9.92 5.62
N ALA A 252 -4.57 10.98 5.05
CA ALA A 252 -5.88 11.48 5.47
C ALA A 252 -6.99 10.43 5.31
N SER A 253 -6.78 9.43 4.45
CA SER A 253 -7.70 8.30 4.25
C SER A 253 -7.42 7.11 5.15
N VAL A 254 -6.29 7.06 5.86
CA VAL A 254 -5.99 6.01 6.85
C VAL A 254 -6.78 6.35 8.12
N PRO A 255 -7.79 5.55 8.51
CA PRO A 255 -8.51 5.83 9.74
C PRO A 255 -7.54 5.72 10.90
N ALA A 256 -7.67 6.63 11.87
CA ALA A 256 -7.01 6.57 13.16
C ALA A 256 -7.39 5.26 13.87
N ALA A 257 -6.74 4.17 13.50
CA ALA A 257 -7.02 2.85 14.05
C ALA A 257 -6.24 2.73 15.35
N ASN A 258 -6.90 3.10 16.47
CA ASN A 258 -6.83 2.65 17.87
C ASN A 258 -5.51 2.17 18.52
N GLU A 259 -4.36 2.24 17.87
CA GLU A 259 -3.06 1.96 18.47
C GLU A 259 -2.34 3.31 18.58
N ASP A 260 -2.01 3.75 19.80
CA ASP A 260 -1.30 5.01 20.06
C ASP A 260 -0.04 5.15 19.17
N ARG A 261 0.63 4.02 18.89
CA ARG A 261 1.78 3.94 17.97
C ARG A 261 1.45 4.25 16.52
N ALA A 262 0.26 3.88 16.04
CA ALA A 262 -0.16 4.16 14.67
C ALA A 262 -0.56 5.63 14.51
N ALA A 263 -1.15 6.23 15.54
CA ALA A 263 -1.43 7.67 15.59
C ALA A 263 -0.13 8.48 15.63
N GLU A 264 0.81 8.11 16.50
CA GLU A 264 2.15 8.73 16.57
C GLU A 264 2.90 8.57 15.25
N ALA A 265 2.89 7.38 14.64
CA ALA A 265 3.53 7.15 13.34
C ALA A 265 2.89 7.98 12.23
N ALA A 266 1.57 8.12 12.21
CA ALA A 266 0.85 8.94 11.23
C ALA A 266 1.15 10.44 11.41
N GLU A 267 1.26 10.92 12.65
CA GLU A 267 1.65 12.29 12.96
C GLU A 267 3.10 12.57 12.52
N ARG A 268 4.04 11.69 12.89
CA ARG A 268 5.44 11.77 12.43
C ARG A 268 5.53 11.73 10.92
N LEU A 269 4.75 10.88 10.26
CA LEU A 269 4.71 10.78 8.81
C LEU A 269 4.16 12.08 8.18
N ALA A 270 3.15 12.70 8.76
CA ALA A 270 2.65 14.00 8.31
C ALA A 270 3.73 15.09 8.46
N GLN A 271 4.44 15.12 9.59
CA GLN A 271 5.57 16.02 9.82
C GLN A 271 6.70 15.80 8.81
N ALA A 272 7.08 14.55 8.53
CA ALA A 272 8.09 14.21 7.52
C ALA A 272 7.68 14.68 6.11
N VAL A 273 6.40 14.54 5.76
CA VAL A 273 5.87 15.08 4.50
C VAL A 273 5.93 16.61 4.46
N ASP A 274 5.60 17.29 5.56
CA ASP A 274 5.73 18.75 5.64
C ASP A 274 7.20 19.20 5.54
N GLN A 275 8.12 18.47 6.16
CA GLN A 275 9.57 18.72 6.06
C GLN A 275 10.06 18.53 4.63
N LEU A 276 9.67 17.44 3.95
CA LEU A 276 9.99 17.22 2.55
C LEU A 276 9.45 18.36 1.67
N ILE A 277 8.20 18.77 1.84
CA ILE A 277 7.62 19.90 1.11
C ILE A 277 8.37 21.21 1.42
N GLY A 278 8.80 21.40 2.66
CA GLY A 278 9.61 22.55 3.09
C GLY A 278 10.99 22.58 2.45
N ALA A 279 11.69 21.44 2.40
CA ALA A 279 12.99 21.30 1.76
C ALA A 279 12.94 21.58 0.25
N LEU A 280 11.81 21.25 -0.39
CA LEU A 280 11.59 21.50 -1.81
C LEU A 280 11.18 22.94 -2.15
N ARG A 281 10.94 23.80 -1.15
CA ARG A 281 10.68 25.21 -1.41
C ARG A 281 12.01 25.91 -1.72
N PRO A 282 12.11 26.66 -2.82
CA PRO A 282 13.29 27.47 -3.06
C PRO A 282 13.50 28.40 -1.85
N GLY A 283 14.71 28.37 -1.29
CA GLY A 283 15.08 29.27 -0.20
C GLY A 283 14.82 30.72 -0.62
N PRO A 284 14.53 31.64 0.33
CA PRO A 284 14.38 33.04 -0.02
C PRO A 284 15.64 33.47 -0.75
N ALA A 285 15.49 33.89 -2.02
CA ALA A 285 16.58 34.42 -2.80
C ALA A 285 17.23 35.51 -1.95
N ASN A 286 18.44 35.23 -1.46
CA ASN A 286 19.14 36.12 -0.57
C ASN A 286 19.67 37.24 -1.47
N THR A 287 18.81 38.22 -1.76
CA THR A 287 19.14 39.42 -2.51
C THR A 287 20.14 40.20 -1.66
N ARG A 288 21.42 39.97 -1.89
CA ARG A 288 22.54 40.80 -1.45
C ARG A 288 23.26 41.34 -2.66
#